data_AF-A0A8D8NQE5-F1
#
_entry.id   AF-A0A8D8NQE5-F1
#
_cell.length_a   1.000
_cell.length_b   1.000
_cell.length_c   1.000
_cell.angle_alpha   90.00
_cell.angle_beta   90.00
_cell.angle_gamma   90.00
#
_symmetry.space_group_name_H-M   'P 1'
#
loop_
_entity.id
_entity.type
_entity.pdbx_description
1 polymer ?
#
loop_
_entity_poly.entity_id
_entity_poly.type
_entity_poly.pdbx_seq_one_letter_code
_entity_poly.pdbx_strand_id
1 'polypeptide(L)'
;RYKARVDCVKIQGLGRTHDDYVQRATRDLFKATNFQDVIVETTNVKDNLMQLGIFKNLKIHIDVSKGPQATKNGYEVSFEGVELSRLTGSIGTELGQNDGAATAELTSPNIFGRGERLSLNYSYSYVRSSVLNLRLTKPYYHTVLGDYAPETSIGIFKHSSPAPASKFRTDETGVLLDFSFTLPFGLSNSLQYEIGMKEIFAMDKLTPFFVRENCGPKMAGIIRYIG
;
A
#
# COMPACT_ATOMS: atom_id res chain seq x y z
N ARG A 1 30.91 -9.96 -25.91
CA ARG A 1 29.97 -9.21 -25.04
C ARG A 1 30.63 -7.89 -24.69
N TYR A 2 29.97 -6.75 -24.96
CA TYR A 2 30.52 -5.43 -24.66
C TYR A 2 30.37 -5.15 -23.16
N LYS A 3 31.50 -4.88 -22.48
CA LYS A 3 31.50 -4.45 -21.08
C LYS A 3 30.81 -3.09 -21.00
N ALA A 4 29.85 -2.96 -20.10
CA ALA A 4 29.13 -1.72 -19.82
C ALA A 4 29.20 -1.43 -18.32
N ARG A 5 29.34 -0.16 -17.96
CA ARG A 5 29.32 0.28 -16.57
C ARG A 5 28.39 1.49 -16.46
N VAL A 6 27.64 1.59 -15.36
CA VAL A 6 26.90 2.82 -15.06
C VAL A 6 27.77 3.75 -14.25
N ASP A 7 27.96 4.97 -14.74
CA ASP A 7 28.80 5.99 -14.10
C ASP A 7 27.96 6.96 -13.27
N CYS A 8 26.76 7.31 -13.75
CA CYS A 8 25.87 8.25 -13.08
C CYS A 8 24.41 7.83 -13.23
N VAL A 9 23.64 8.05 -12.16
CA VAL A 9 22.19 7.90 -12.16
C VAL A 9 21.59 9.25 -11.78
N LYS A 10 20.72 9.78 -12.64
CA LYS A 10 19.99 11.03 -12.39
C LYS A 10 18.53 10.72 -12.18
N ILE A 11 17.93 11.31 -11.15
CA ILE A 11 16.50 11.15 -10.89
C ILE A 11 15.89 12.53 -10.81
N GLN A 12 14.97 12.79 -11.74
CA GLN A 12 14.31 14.08 -11.91
C GLN A 12 12.82 13.96 -11.59
N GLY A 13 12.25 15.07 -11.12
CA GLY A 13 10.84 15.14 -10.72
C GLY A 13 10.57 14.74 -9.27
N LEU A 14 11.63 14.58 -8.47
CA LEU A 14 11.56 14.50 -7.00
C LEU A 14 11.34 15.90 -6.42
N GLY A 15 10.35 16.04 -5.56
CA GLY A 15 10.08 17.28 -4.84
C GLY A 15 9.90 17.07 -3.35
N ARG A 16 9.19 16.01 -2.95
CA ARG A 16 8.84 15.73 -1.55
C ARG A 16 9.53 14.49 -1.00
N THR A 17 9.92 13.58 -1.88
CA THR A 17 10.52 12.31 -1.51
C THR A 17 11.98 12.52 -1.10
N HIS A 18 12.40 11.89 -0.01
CA HIS A 18 13.79 11.93 0.42
C HIS A 18 14.68 11.03 -0.44
N ASP A 19 15.91 11.49 -0.67
CA ASP A 19 16.88 10.83 -1.55
C ASP A 19 17.38 9.47 -1.02
N ASP A 20 17.24 9.22 0.28
CA ASP A 20 17.64 7.97 0.95
C ASP A 20 16.92 6.73 0.36
N TYR A 21 15.62 6.84 0.07
CA TYR A 21 14.84 5.77 -0.55
C TYR A 21 15.25 5.51 -2.00
N VAL A 22 15.53 6.59 -2.72
CA VAL A 22 15.86 6.56 -4.14
C VAL A 22 17.28 6.03 -4.37
N GLN A 23 18.22 6.44 -3.53
CA GLN A 23 19.61 6.01 -3.58
C GLN A 23 19.76 4.50 -3.33
N ARG A 24 18.93 3.93 -2.46
CA ARG A 24 18.96 2.49 -2.20
C ARG A 24 18.44 1.69 -3.40
N ALA A 25 17.32 2.09 -3.99
CA ALA A 25 16.75 1.43 -5.16
C ALA A 25 17.74 1.43 -6.35
N THR A 26 18.50 2.51 -6.52
CA THR A 26 19.48 2.65 -7.62
C THR A 26 20.81 1.95 -7.37
N ARG A 27 21.06 1.42 -6.16
CA ARG A 27 22.36 0.83 -5.80
C ARG A 27 22.70 -0.41 -6.64
N ASP A 28 21.71 -1.22 -6.98
CA ASP A 28 21.91 -2.45 -7.74
C ASP A 28 22.28 -2.19 -9.20
N LEU A 29 21.87 -1.03 -9.73
CA LEU A 29 22.19 -0.59 -11.09
C LEU A 29 23.70 -0.39 -11.31
N PHE A 30 24.44 -0.01 -10.26
CA PHE A 30 25.90 0.15 -10.31
C PHE A 30 26.67 -1.19 -10.35
N LYS A 31 26.00 -2.32 -10.07
CA LYS A 31 26.62 -3.67 -10.10
C LYS A 31 26.59 -4.29 -11.50
N ALA A 32 25.85 -3.72 -12.44
CA ALA A 32 25.72 -4.24 -13.80
C ALA A 32 27.06 -4.21 -14.56
N THR A 33 27.38 -5.29 -15.27
CA THR A 33 28.67 -5.46 -16.00
C THR A 33 28.52 -5.51 -17.51
N ASN A 34 27.32 -5.85 -18.01
CA ASN A 34 26.99 -5.93 -19.42
C ASN A 34 25.84 -4.97 -19.75
N PHE A 35 25.75 -4.53 -21.01
CA PHE A 35 24.66 -3.65 -21.44
C PHE A 35 23.28 -4.28 -21.26
N GLN A 36 23.17 -5.59 -21.49
CA GLN A 36 21.93 -6.32 -21.24
C GLN A 36 21.54 -6.32 -19.76
N ASP A 37 22.52 -6.48 -18.87
CA ASP A 37 22.29 -6.41 -17.42
C ASP A 37 21.85 -5.00 -17.03
N VAL A 38 22.43 -3.94 -17.63
CA VAL A 38 22.00 -2.55 -17.39
C VAL A 38 20.52 -2.38 -17.74
N ILE A 39 20.05 -2.91 -18.88
CA ILE A 39 18.64 -2.81 -19.28
C ILE A 39 17.72 -3.53 -18.27
N VAL A 40 18.09 -4.75 -17.87
CA VAL A 40 17.31 -5.55 -16.93
C VAL A 40 17.25 -4.85 -15.56
N GLU A 41 18.39 -4.44 -15.03
CA GLU A 41 18.46 -3.75 -13.74
C GLU A 41 17.72 -2.42 -13.77
N THR A 42 17.81 -1.64 -14.86
CA THR A 42 17.06 -0.39 -14.98
C THR A 42 15.54 -0.61 -14.94
N THR A 43 15.08 -1.73 -15.51
CA THR A 43 13.66 -2.12 -15.46
C THR A 43 13.26 -2.53 -14.05
N ASN A 44 14.08 -3.35 -13.36
CA ASN A 44 13.85 -3.73 -11.97
C ASN A 44 13.79 -2.51 -11.04
N VAL A 45 14.72 -1.56 -11.20
CA VAL A 45 14.75 -0.31 -10.42
C VAL A 45 13.49 0.52 -10.68
N LYS A 46 13.02 0.60 -11.93
CA LYS A 46 11.76 1.25 -12.25
C LYS A 46 10.58 0.57 -11.57
N ASP A 47 10.49 -0.75 -11.61
CA ASP A 47 9.38 -1.48 -10.99
C ASP A 47 9.40 -1.29 -9.47
N ASN A 48 10.58 -1.34 -8.84
CA ASN A 48 10.74 -1.04 -7.42
C ASN A 48 10.28 0.39 -7.09
N LEU A 49 10.71 1.40 -7.87
CA LEU A 49 10.30 2.80 -7.67
C LEU A 49 8.80 3.01 -7.90
N MET A 50 8.19 2.27 -8.82
CA MET A 50 6.73 2.29 -9.06
C MET A 50 5.97 1.59 -7.93
N GLN A 51 6.48 0.48 -7.40
CA GLN A 51 5.89 -0.25 -6.27
C GLN A 51 5.83 0.60 -4.99
N LEU A 52 6.77 1.53 -4.79
CA LEU A 52 6.69 2.51 -3.70
C LEU A 52 5.41 3.35 -3.75
N GLY A 53 4.77 3.45 -4.92
CA GLY A 53 3.55 4.24 -5.10
C GLY A 53 3.77 5.72 -4.82
N ILE A 54 4.95 6.24 -5.19
CA ILE A 54 5.36 7.64 -5.08
C ILE A 54 5.27 8.33 -6.45
N PHE A 55 5.58 7.61 -7.53
CA PHE A 55 5.52 8.13 -8.89
C PHE A 55 4.23 7.71 -9.59
N LYS A 56 3.65 8.64 -10.34
CA LYS A 56 2.52 8.34 -11.23
C LYS A 56 3.00 7.65 -12.50
N ASN A 57 4.10 8.15 -13.07
CA ASN A 57 4.74 7.65 -14.27
C ASN A 57 6.25 7.83 -14.13
N LEU A 58 7.03 6.86 -14.61
CA LEU A 58 8.49 6.90 -14.65
C LEU A 58 9.00 6.55 -16.06
N LYS A 59 9.69 7.50 -16.68
CA LYS A 59 10.40 7.33 -17.95
C LYS A 59 11.88 7.07 -17.69
N ILE A 60 12.46 6.19 -18.50
CA ILE A 60 13.86 5.81 -18.42
C ILE A 60 14.56 6.32 -19.67
N HIS A 61 15.70 6.99 -19.48
CA HIS A 61 16.61 7.39 -20.54
C HIS A 61 17.99 6.79 -20.25
N ILE A 62 18.52 6.02 -21.19
CA ILE A 62 19.86 5.43 -21.10
C ILE A 62 20.71 6.09 -22.17
N ASP A 63 21.66 6.91 -21.74
CA ASP A 63 22.57 7.63 -22.61
C ASP A 63 24.01 7.19 -22.39
N VAL A 64 24.87 7.45 -23.38
CA VAL A 64 26.32 7.26 -23.22
C VAL A 64 26.86 8.43 -22.41
N SER A 65 27.64 8.15 -21.38
CA SER A 65 28.23 9.20 -20.53
C SER A 65 29.15 10.08 -21.38
N LYS A 66 28.88 11.38 -21.44
CA LYS A 66 29.70 12.38 -22.17
C LYS A 66 30.19 13.42 -21.17
N GLY A 67 31.47 13.39 -20.81
CA GLY A 67 32.07 14.35 -19.89
C GLY A 67 33.53 14.03 -19.53
N PRO A 68 34.22 14.93 -18.82
CA PRO A 68 35.64 14.74 -18.43
C PRO A 68 35.85 13.59 -17.43
N GLN A 69 34.80 13.14 -16.75
CA GLN A 69 34.81 11.98 -15.82
C GLN A 69 34.17 10.72 -16.43
N ALA A 70 33.83 10.74 -17.73
CA ALA A 70 33.14 9.63 -18.39
C ALA A 70 34.12 8.48 -18.68
N THR A 71 33.74 7.26 -18.32
CA THR A 71 34.50 6.07 -18.68
C THR A 71 34.25 5.71 -20.15
N LYS A 72 35.23 5.08 -20.83
CA LYS A 72 35.13 4.72 -22.26
C LYS A 72 33.91 3.82 -22.60
N ASN A 73 33.39 3.10 -21.59
CA ASN A 73 32.21 2.25 -21.67
C ASN A 73 31.15 2.63 -20.61
N GLY A 74 31.12 3.91 -20.23
CA GLY A 74 30.22 4.47 -19.24
C GLY A 74 28.85 4.77 -19.84
N TYR A 75 27.81 4.42 -19.09
CA TYR A 75 26.43 4.78 -19.37
C TYR A 75 25.89 5.66 -18.26
N GLU A 76 24.99 6.55 -18.63
CA GLU A 76 24.26 7.42 -17.73
C GLU A 76 22.78 7.04 -17.81
N VAL A 77 22.17 6.78 -16.65
CA VAL A 77 20.76 6.40 -16.57
C VAL A 77 19.98 7.53 -15.90
N SER A 78 19.05 8.11 -16.63
CA SER A 78 18.17 9.16 -16.13
C SER A 78 16.74 8.65 -15.98
N PHE A 79 16.18 8.78 -14.78
CA PHE A 79 14.78 8.53 -14.50
C PHE A 79 14.03 9.86 -14.42
N GLU A 80 13.07 10.05 -15.30
CA GLU A 80 12.21 11.23 -15.31
C GLU A 80 10.81 10.81 -14.87
N GLY A 81 10.41 11.26 -13.67
CA GLY A 81 9.15 10.91 -13.06
C GLY A 81 8.28 12.11 -12.75
N VAL A 82 6.98 11.86 -12.56
CA VAL A 82 6.07 12.82 -11.93
C VAL A 82 5.60 12.21 -10.62
N GLU A 83 5.90 12.88 -9.50
CA GLU A 83 5.38 12.50 -8.17
C GLU A 83 3.85 12.53 -8.14
N LEU A 84 3.26 11.63 -7.37
CA LEU A 84 1.82 11.60 -7.10
C LEU A 84 1.38 12.87 -6.38
N SER A 85 0.15 13.30 -6.70
CA SER A 85 -0.51 14.41 -6.01
C SER A 85 -0.65 14.11 -4.51
N ARG A 86 -0.65 15.18 -3.70
CA ARG A 86 -0.74 15.07 -2.23
C ARG A 86 -1.98 14.32 -1.74
N LEU A 87 -3.05 14.38 -2.53
CA LEU A 87 -4.32 13.74 -2.27
C LEU A 87 -4.82 13.16 -3.60
N THR A 88 -5.14 11.88 -3.58
CA THR A 88 -5.77 11.16 -4.69
C THR A 88 -7.09 10.63 -4.18
N GLY A 89 -8.17 10.88 -4.92
CA GLY A 89 -9.49 10.38 -4.59
C GLY A 89 -10.01 9.46 -5.69
N SER A 90 -10.69 8.40 -5.30
CA SER A 90 -11.45 7.51 -6.15
C SER A 90 -12.87 7.43 -5.63
N ILE A 91 -13.84 7.47 -6.53
CA ILE A 91 -15.24 7.23 -6.23
C ILE A 91 -15.67 6.08 -7.12
N GLY A 92 -16.16 5.01 -6.51
CA GLY A 92 -16.67 3.83 -7.17
C GLY A 92 -18.14 3.60 -6.78
N THR A 93 -18.87 2.98 -7.68
CA THR A 93 -20.20 2.45 -7.39
C THR A 93 -20.22 1.02 -7.87
N GLU A 94 -20.44 0.09 -6.96
CA GLU A 94 -20.61 -1.33 -7.24
C GLU A 94 -22.12 -1.63 -7.28
N LEU A 95 -22.57 -2.25 -8.38
CA LEU A 95 -23.96 -2.68 -8.55
C LEU A 95 -23.97 -4.20 -8.68
N GLY A 96 -24.49 -4.88 -7.66
CA GLY A 96 -24.71 -6.31 -7.63
C GLY A 96 -26.19 -6.67 -7.80
N GLN A 97 -26.47 -7.96 -7.98
CA GLN A 97 -27.82 -8.50 -8.24
C GLN A 97 -28.85 -8.11 -7.15
N ASN A 98 -28.41 -7.88 -5.92
CA ASN A 98 -29.26 -7.55 -4.78
C ASN A 98 -28.62 -6.55 -3.78
N ASP A 99 -27.53 -5.90 -4.19
CA ASP A 99 -26.84 -4.90 -3.37
C ASP A 99 -26.23 -3.84 -4.28
N GLY A 100 -26.18 -2.60 -3.79
CA GLY A 100 -25.55 -1.50 -4.49
C GLY A 100 -24.74 -0.71 -3.47
N ALA A 101 -23.43 -0.60 -3.67
CA ALA A 101 -22.53 0.07 -2.75
C ALA A 101 -21.84 1.24 -3.44
N ALA A 102 -21.91 2.42 -2.85
CA ALA A 102 -21.07 3.55 -3.22
C ALA A 102 -19.82 3.53 -2.34
N THR A 103 -18.64 3.51 -2.96
CA THR A 103 -17.34 3.55 -2.30
C THR A 103 -16.66 4.88 -2.63
N ALA A 104 -16.10 5.53 -1.63
CA ALA A 104 -15.28 6.72 -1.76
C ALA A 104 -13.97 6.46 -1.02
N GLU A 105 -12.87 6.50 -1.75
CA GLU A 105 -11.53 6.33 -1.21
C GLU A 105 -10.74 7.62 -1.40
N LEU A 106 -10.03 8.02 -0.36
CA LEU A 106 -9.13 9.16 -0.33
C LEU A 106 -7.79 8.69 0.19
N THR A 107 -6.77 8.77 -0.65
CA THR A 107 -5.42 8.33 -0.33
C THR A 107 -4.46 9.51 -0.45
N SER A 108 -3.71 9.78 0.62
CA SER A 108 -2.60 10.72 0.66
C SER A 108 -1.28 9.95 0.68
N PRO A 109 -0.59 9.83 -0.48
CA PRO A 109 0.71 9.19 -0.55
C PRO A 109 1.81 10.14 -0.07
N ASN A 110 2.89 9.55 0.43
CA ASN A 110 4.15 10.18 0.77
C ASN A 110 4.03 11.36 1.77
N ILE A 111 3.44 11.11 2.94
CA ILE A 111 3.20 12.16 3.95
C ILE A 111 4.51 12.72 4.52
N PHE A 112 5.47 11.85 4.86
CA PHE A 112 6.75 12.23 5.45
C PHE A 112 7.91 12.16 4.45
N GLY A 113 7.64 12.03 3.16
CA GLY A 113 8.69 11.93 2.13
C GLY A 113 9.36 10.56 2.05
N ARG A 114 8.86 9.55 2.76
CA ARG A 114 9.47 8.22 2.90
C ARG A 114 8.54 7.08 2.46
N GLY A 115 7.54 7.38 1.64
CA GLY A 115 6.59 6.41 1.11
C GLY A 115 5.43 6.05 2.04
N GLU A 116 5.25 6.76 3.17
CA GLU A 116 4.08 6.56 4.03
C GLU A 116 2.79 6.95 3.33
N ARG A 117 1.72 6.20 3.57
CA ARG A 117 0.42 6.41 2.94
C ARG A 117 -0.67 6.49 4.00
N LEU A 118 -1.54 7.49 3.91
CA LEU A 118 -2.78 7.55 4.68
C LEU A 118 -3.94 7.33 3.72
N SER A 119 -4.76 6.33 4.00
CA SER A 119 -5.93 5.98 3.20
C SER A 119 -7.19 6.07 4.06
N LEU A 120 -8.20 6.77 3.56
CA LEU A 120 -9.52 6.87 4.14
C LEU A 120 -10.51 6.26 3.14
N ASN A 121 -11.15 5.17 3.55
CA ASN A 121 -12.14 4.46 2.75
C ASN A 121 -13.49 4.58 3.44
N TYR A 122 -14.46 5.12 2.72
CA TYR A 122 -15.85 5.20 3.15
C TYR A 122 -16.71 4.45 2.13
N SER A 123 -17.51 3.50 2.59
CA SER A 123 -18.50 2.83 1.74
C SER A 123 -19.87 2.84 2.38
N TYR A 124 -20.89 2.98 1.53
CA TYR A 124 -22.28 2.97 1.93
C TYR A 124 -23.09 2.12 0.95
N SER A 125 -23.78 1.12 1.46
CA SER A 125 -24.55 0.19 0.64
C SER A 125 -26.05 0.35 0.82
N TYR A 126 -26.81 -0.11 -0.17
CA TYR A 126 -28.27 -0.06 -0.22
C TYR A 126 -28.91 -0.77 0.99
N VAL A 127 -28.28 -1.86 1.45
CA VAL A 127 -28.68 -2.61 2.64
C VAL A 127 -28.45 -1.82 3.94
N ARG A 128 -28.04 -0.54 3.88
CA ARG A 128 -27.65 0.32 5.01
C ARG A 128 -26.41 -0.20 5.75
N SER A 129 -25.55 -0.95 5.07
CA SER A 129 -24.22 -1.21 5.57
C SER A 129 -23.33 0.02 5.35
N SER A 130 -22.52 0.36 6.34
CA SER A 130 -21.54 1.42 6.21
C SER A 130 -20.19 0.96 6.72
N VAL A 131 -19.14 1.28 5.97
CA VAL A 131 -17.75 1.00 6.34
C VAL A 131 -17.02 2.33 6.32
N LEU A 132 -16.32 2.63 7.41
CA LEU A 132 -15.35 3.71 7.47
C LEU A 132 -14.04 3.09 7.94
N ASN A 133 -12.97 3.28 7.18
CA ASN A 133 -11.66 2.74 7.48
C ASN A 133 -10.61 3.82 7.23
N LEU A 134 -9.85 4.15 8.25
CA LEU A 134 -8.72 5.06 8.18
C LEU A 134 -7.45 4.26 8.45
N ARG A 135 -6.56 4.15 7.47
CA ARG A 135 -5.33 3.36 7.55
C ARG A 135 -4.11 4.22 7.30
N LEU A 136 -3.17 4.21 8.24
CA LEU A 136 -1.83 4.73 8.07
C LEU A 136 -0.87 3.57 7.82
N THR A 137 -0.27 3.53 6.65
CA THR A 137 0.70 2.54 6.23
C THR A 137 2.09 3.16 6.18
N LYS A 138 3.07 2.48 6.78
CA LYS A 138 4.48 2.81 6.71
C LYS A 138 5.27 1.63 6.14
N PRO A 139 5.79 1.76 4.92
CA PRO A 139 6.63 0.72 4.36
C PRO A 139 8.10 0.89 4.78
N TYR A 140 8.76 -0.23 5.04
CA TYR A 140 10.17 -0.33 5.42
C TYR A 140 11.02 -0.99 4.33
N TYR A 141 10.75 -0.68 3.06
CA TYR A 141 11.55 -1.10 1.91
C TYR A 141 13.06 -0.73 2.03
N HIS A 142 13.42 0.17 2.96
CA HIS A 142 14.76 0.66 3.20
C HIS A 142 15.53 -0.06 4.33
N THR A 143 14.92 -1.00 5.06
CA THR A 143 15.61 -1.67 6.16
C THR A 143 16.63 -2.69 5.67
N VAL A 144 17.72 -2.89 6.42
CA VAL A 144 18.84 -3.80 6.09
C VAL A 144 18.43 -5.29 6.09
N LEU A 145 17.18 -5.57 6.43
CA LEU A 145 16.60 -6.90 6.66
C LEU A 145 16.18 -7.62 5.37
N GLY A 146 16.99 -7.57 4.31
CA GLY A 146 16.74 -8.32 3.06
C GLY A 146 15.54 -7.85 2.24
N ASP A 147 15.19 -8.63 1.21
CA ASP A 147 14.14 -8.32 0.21
C ASP A 147 12.72 -8.56 0.75
N TYR A 148 12.53 -8.57 2.07
CA TYR A 148 11.26 -8.97 2.69
C TYR A 148 10.18 -7.90 2.67
N ALA A 149 10.46 -6.73 2.08
CA ALA A 149 9.52 -5.63 1.91
C ALA A 149 8.59 -5.39 3.13
N PRO A 150 9.13 -5.28 4.37
CA PRO A 150 8.27 -5.22 5.54
C PRO A 150 7.42 -3.95 5.54
N GLU A 151 6.14 -4.08 5.87
CA GLU A 151 5.19 -2.97 5.95
C GLU A 151 4.45 -3.05 7.29
N THR A 152 4.36 -1.93 8.00
CA THR A 152 3.46 -1.80 9.15
C THR A 152 2.30 -0.93 8.77
N SER A 153 1.08 -1.33 9.11
CA SER A 153 -0.08 -0.47 9.01
C SER A 153 -0.87 -0.41 10.32
N ILE A 154 -1.44 0.76 10.58
CA ILE A 154 -2.29 1.04 11.72
C ILE A 154 -3.60 1.57 11.16
N GLY A 155 -4.69 0.87 11.45
CA GLY A 155 -6.03 1.17 10.97
C GLY A 155 -6.99 1.45 12.10
N ILE A 156 -7.89 2.40 11.90
CA ILE A 156 -9.11 2.56 12.71
C ILE A 156 -10.27 2.26 11.78
N PHE A 157 -11.15 1.37 12.20
CA PHE A 157 -12.30 0.99 11.39
C PHE A 157 -13.58 1.12 12.21
N LYS A 158 -14.64 1.48 11.49
CA LYS A 158 -16.01 1.45 11.96
C LYS A 158 -16.86 0.77 10.90
N HIS A 159 -17.49 -0.33 11.25
CA HIS A 159 -18.30 -1.13 10.35
C HIS A 159 -19.68 -1.32 10.97
N SER A 160 -20.71 -0.88 10.27
CA SER A 160 -22.11 -1.13 10.62
C SER A 160 -22.69 -2.05 9.56
N SER A 161 -23.07 -3.25 9.96
CA SER A 161 -23.71 -4.24 9.08
C SER A 161 -25.05 -4.68 9.67
N PRO A 162 -26.17 -4.34 9.02
CA PRO A 162 -27.44 -4.99 9.30
C PRO A 162 -27.46 -6.38 8.64
N ALA A 163 -28.01 -7.36 9.34
CA ALA A 163 -28.26 -8.71 8.84
C ALA A 163 -29.77 -8.91 8.64
N PRO A 164 -30.33 -8.65 7.44
CA PRO A 164 -31.78 -8.61 7.22
C PRO A 164 -32.47 -9.94 7.54
N ALA A 165 -31.82 -11.07 7.20
CA ALA A 165 -32.37 -12.41 7.42
C ALA A 165 -32.61 -12.73 8.90
N SER A 166 -31.75 -12.24 9.79
CA SER A 166 -31.82 -12.48 11.23
C SER A 166 -32.29 -11.26 12.02
N LYS A 167 -32.63 -10.16 11.33
CA LYS A 167 -33.16 -8.89 11.86
C LYS A 167 -32.32 -8.28 12.99
N PHE A 168 -31.01 -8.48 12.97
CA PHE A 168 -30.08 -7.82 13.91
C PHE A 168 -29.16 -6.87 13.15
N ARG A 169 -28.55 -5.95 13.89
CA ARG A 169 -27.52 -5.06 13.39
C ARG A 169 -26.27 -5.20 14.24
N THR A 170 -25.12 -5.24 13.58
CA THR A 170 -23.81 -5.27 14.22
C THR A 170 -23.10 -3.98 13.93
N ASP A 171 -22.73 -3.26 14.98
CA ASP A 171 -21.84 -2.10 14.88
C ASP A 171 -20.51 -2.47 15.53
N GLU A 172 -19.45 -2.35 14.76
CA GLU A 172 -18.10 -2.69 15.16
C GLU A 172 -17.23 -1.45 15.01
N THR A 173 -16.46 -1.14 16.04
CA THR A 173 -15.48 -0.06 16.02
C THR A 173 -14.21 -0.56 16.66
N GLY A 174 -13.09 -0.40 15.98
CA GLY A 174 -11.85 -0.97 16.46
C GLY A 174 -10.61 -0.37 15.82
N VAL A 175 -9.49 -0.85 16.32
CA VAL A 175 -8.14 -0.55 15.85
C VAL A 175 -7.52 -1.86 15.35
N LEU A 176 -6.87 -1.78 14.20
CA LEU A 176 -6.15 -2.87 13.57
C LEU A 176 -4.67 -2.48 13.48
N LEU A 177 -3.80 -3.28 14.06
CA LEU A 177 -2.36 -3.23 13.82
C LEU A 177 -2.03 -4.38 12.88
N ASP A 178 -1.37 -4.09 11.77
CA ASP A 178 -0.98 -5.08 10.77
C ASP A 178 0.51 -4.97 10.49
N PHE A 179 1.19 -6.10 10.47
CA PHE A 179 2.58 -6.21 10.11
C PHE A 179 2.72 -7.26 9.01
N SER A 180 3.02 -6.81 7.80
CA SER A 180 3.20 -7.67 6.63
C SER A 180 4.66 -7.74 6.20
N PHE A 181 5.06 -8.91 5.72
CA PHE A 181 6.38 -9.18 5.18
C PHE A 181 6.30 -10.27 4.11
N THR A 182 7.10 -10.13 3.07
CA THR A 182 7.18 -11.09 1.96
C THR A 182 8.39 -11.98 2.18
N LEU A 183 8.24 -13.29 2.29
CA LEU A 183 9.37 -14.22 2.35
C LEU A 183 9.95 -14.45 0.94
N PRO A 184 11.18 -15.00 0.80
CA PRO A 184 11.69 -15.48 -0.48
C PRO A 184 10.68 -16.47 -1.05
N PHE A 185 10.56 -16.55 -2.38
CA PHE A 185 9.52 -17.30 -3.12
C PHE A 185 8.14 -16.64 -3.21
N GLY A 186 8.00 -15.37 -2.79
CA GLY A 186 6.77 -14.59 -3.01
C GLY A 186 5.63 -14.93 -2.04
N LEU A 187 5.96 -15.53 -0.89
CA LEU A 187 4.99 -15.83 0.16
C LEU A 187 4.76 -14.58 1.01
N SER A 188 3.59 -13.97 0.86
CA SER A 188 3.19 -12.79 1.63
C SER A 188 2.58 -13.20 2.96
N ASN A 189 3.28 -12.92 4.05
CA ASN A 189 2.81 -13.19 5.40
C ASN A 189 2.37 -11.89 6.05
N SER A 190 1.31 -11.93 6.85
CA SER A 190 0.84 -10.80 7.65
C SER A 190 0.37 -11.24 9.03
N LEU A 191 0.80 -10.49 10.02
CA LEU A 191 0.40 -10.63 11.41
C LEU A 191 -0.51 -9.46 11.75
N GLN A 192 -1.78 -9.75 12.00
CA GLN A 192 -2.78 -8.76 12.34
C GLN A 192 -3.18 -8.90 13.80
N TYR A 193 -3.23 -7.78 14.49
CA TYR A 193 -3.78 -7.66 15.82
C TYR A 193 -4.91 -6.64 15.80
N GLU A 194 -6.10 -7.12 16.12
CA GLU A 194 -7.32 -6.34 16.13
C GLU A 194 -7.83 -6.20 17.56
N ILE A 195 -8.15 -4.97 17.96
CA ILE A 195 -8.88 -4.70 19.19
C ILE A 195 -10.11 -3.90 18.81
N GLY A 196 -11.28 -4.43 19.12
CA GLY A 196 -12.54 -3.81 18.74
C GLY A 196 -13.62 -3.97 19.79
N MET A 197 -14.56 -3.03 19.77
CA MET A 197 -15.83 -3.10 20.45
C MET A 197 -16.90 -3.38 19.41
N LYS A 198 -17.65 -4.45 19.64
CA LYS A 198 -18.74 -4.92 18.81
C LYS A 198 -20.03 -4.87 19.59
N GLU A 199 -20.98 -4.12 19.10
CA GLU A 199 -22.33 -4.00 19.65
C GLU A 199 -23.32 -4.71 18.74
N ILE A 200 -24.19 -5.53 19.33
CA ILE A 200 -25.26 -6.21 18.61
C ILE A 200 -26.60 -5.63 19.05
N PHE A 201 -27.37 -5.14 18.09
CA PHE A 201 -28.70 -4.58 18.30
C PHE A 201 -29.78 -5.48 17.70
N ALA A 202 -30.84 -5.74 18.47
CA ALA A 202 -32.05 -6.36 17.97
C ALA A 202 -32.95 -5.30 17.31
N MET A 203 -33.26 -5.46 16.01
CA MET A 203 -34.01 -4.43 15.27
C MET A 203 -35.53 -4.56 15.40
N ASP A 204 -36.04 -5.77 15.68
CA ASP A 204 -37.46 -6.09 15.65
C ASP A 204 -37.86 -7.08 16.77
N LYS A 205 -39.14 -7.11 17.15
CA LYS A 205 -39.73 -8.07 18.11
C LYS A 205 -39.80 -9.50 17.57
N LEU A 206 -39.47 -9.71 16.30
CA LEU A 206 -39.33 -11.03 15.68
C LEU A 206 -37.88 -11.55 15.68
N THR A 207 -36.93 -10.80 16.24
CA THR A 207 -35.55 -11.29 16.40
C THR A 207 -35.52 -12.54 17.29
N PRO A 208 -34.79 -13.61 16.90
CA PRO A 208 -34.68 -14.82 17.69
C PRO A 208 -34.17 -14.55 19.11
N PHE A 209 -34.68 -15.29 20.10
CA PHE A 209 -34.33 -15.11 21.50
C PHE A 209 -32.82 -15.22 21.77
N PHE A 210 -32.15 -16.21 21.15
CA PHE A 210 -30.70 -16.41 21.26
C PHE A 210 -29.86 -15.20 20.83
N VAL A 211 -30.35 -14.42 19.84
CA VAL A 211 -29.66 -13.20 19.41
C VAL A 211 -29.86 -12.07 20.43
N ARG A 212 -31.05 -11.96 21.02
CA ARG A 212 -31.34 -10.96 22.06
C ARG A 212 -30.55 -11.17 23.34
N GLU A 213 -30.36 -12.42 23.73
CA GLU A 213 -29.53 -12.77 24.89
C GLU A 213 -28.07 -12.31 24.70
N ASN A 214 -27.61 -12.30 23.45
CA ASN A 214 -26.28 -11.87 23.06
C ASN A 214 -26.16 -10.38 22.71
N CYS A 215 -27.25 -9.62 22.81
CA CYS A 215 -27.24 -8.18 22.54
C CYS A 215 -26.43 -7.42 23.58
N GLY A 216 -25.90 -6.28 23.14
CA GLY A 216 -25.09 -5.40 23.96
C GLY A 216 -23.63 -5.32 23.51
N PRO A 217 -22.83 -4.53 24.23
CA PRO A 217 -21.44 -4.29 23.90
C PRO A 217 -20.55 -5.46 24.31
N LYS A 218 -19.71 -5.90 23.37
CA LYS A 218 -18.69 -6.91 23.59
C LYS A 218 -17.36 -6.38 23.09
N MET A 219 -16.33 -6.51 23.90
CA MET A 219 -14.97 -6.20 23.49
C MET A 219 -14.27 -7.48 23.05
N ALA A 220 -13.57 -7.44 21.94
CA ALA A 220 -12.82 -8.56 21.40
C ALA A 220 -11.40 -8.11 21.02
N GLY A 221 -10.42 -8.94 21.39
CA GLY A 221 -9.06 -8.86 20.89
C GLY A 221 -8.79 -10.11 20.05
N ILE A 222 -8.34 -9.92 18.81
CA ILE A 222 -8.09 -11.02 17.88
C ILE A 222 -6.68 -10.89 17.33
N ILE A 223 -5.92 -11.98 17.41
CA ILE A 223 -4.63 -12.11 16.71
C ILE A 223 -4.87 -13.04 15.52
N ARG A 224 -4.54 -12.59 14.32
CA ARG A 224 -4.59 -13.37 13.09
C ARG A 224 -3.22 -13.45 12.46
N TYR A 225 -2.89 -14.62 11.96
CA TYR A 225 -1.74 -14.84 11.10
C TYR A 225 -2.27 -15.30 9.74
N ILE A 226 -1.81 -14.66 8.67
CA ILE A 226 -2.17 -14.95 7.29
C ILE A 226 -0.86 -15.17 6.53
N GLY A 227 -0.73 -16.26 5.77
CA GLY A 227 0.48 -16.60 5.01
C GLY A 227 0.17 -17.49 3.82
#